data_AF-A0A927XRK1-F1
#
_entry.id   AF-A0A927XRK1-F1
#
_cell.length_a   1.000
_cell.length_b   1.000
_cell.length_c   1.000
_cell.angle_alpha   90.00
_cell.angle_beta   90.00
_cell.angle_gamma   90.00
#
_symmetry.space_group_name_H-M   'P 1'
#
loop_
_entity.id
_entity.type
_entity.pdbx_description
1 polymer ?
#
loop_
_entity_poly.entity_id
_entity_poly.type
_entity_poly.pdbx_seq_one_letter_code
_entity_poly.pdbx_strand_id
1 'polypeptide(L)'
;MNRFVLKAPYQPSGDQPEAIEALARGVLEGLDKQVLLGVTGSGKTFTMASVIEKVQKPTLVIAHNKTLAAQLCSELKAFFPDSRVEY
;
A
#
# COMPACT_ATOMS: atom_id res chain seq x y z
N MET A 1 15.16 -0.79 14.35
CA MET A 1 14.02 -0.06 13.77
C MET A 1 13.30 -1.02 12.84
N ASN A 2 12.02 -1.30 13.06
CA ASN A 2 11.25 -2.21 12.22
C ASN A 2 10.88 -1.48 10.92
N ARG A 3 11.49 -1.89 9.81
CA ARG A 3 11.20 -1.34 8.48
C ARG A 3 10.14 -2.19 7.79
N PHE A 4 9.26 -1.55 7.04
CA PHE A 4 8.42 -2.26 6.08
C PHE A 4 9.29 -2.70 4.91
N VAL A 5 9.22 -3.99 4.55
CA VAL A 5 9.91 -4.57 3.40
C VAL A 5 8.88 -5.32 2.57
N LEU A 6 8.59 -4.82 1.38
CA LEU A 6 7.63 -5.38 0.46
C LEU A 6 8.23 -6.61 -0.23
N LYS A 7 7.62 -7.76 -0.03
CA LYS A 7 7.94 -9.00 -0.75
C LYS A 7 6.83 -9.29 -1.75
N ALA A 8 7.16 -9.20 -3.04
CA ALA A 8 6.27 -9.56 -4.12
C ALA A 8 7.05 -10.26 -5.25
N PRO A 9 6.46 -11.24 -5.95
CA PRO A 9 7.11 -11.93 -7.06
C PRO A 9 7.14 -11.09 -8.36
N TYR A 10 6.64 -9.85 -8.33
CA TYR A 10 6.53 -8.96 -9.47
C TYR A 10 6.91 -7.53 -9.06
N GLN A 11 7.27 -6.74 -10.07
CA GLN A 11 7.62 -5.32 -9.93
C GLN A 11 6.46 -4.43 -10.38
N PRO A 12 6.41 -3.17 -9.94
CA PRO A 12 5.45 -2.20 -10.45
C PRO A 12 5.49 -2.10 -11.98
N SER A 13 4.32 -2.10 -12.62
CA SER A 13 4.20 -2.04 -14.08
C SER A 13 3.06 -1.12 -14.52
N GLY A 14 3.03 -0.74 -15.80
CA GLY A 14 2.08 0.25 -16.32
C GLY A 14 2.22 1.59 -15.60
N ASP A 15 1.11 2.16 -15.16
CA ASP A 15 1.07 3.47 -14.47
C ASP A 15 1.41 3.38 -12.97
N GLN A 16 1.63 2.16 -12.43
CA GLN A 16 1.92 1.98 -11.01
C GLN A 16 3.19 2.71 -10.54
N PRO A 17 4.33 2.69 -11.24
CA PRO A 17 5.55 3.37 -10.78
C PRO A 17 5.33 4.88 -10.54
N GLU A 18 4.65 5.55 -11.47
CA GLU A 18 4.36 6.97 -11.37
C GLU A 18 3.38 7.27 -10.23
N ALA A 19 2.31 6.47 -10.11
CA ALA A 19 1.34 6.62 -9.01
C ALA A 19 1.99 6.42 -7.64
N ILE A 20 2.89 5.43 -7.50
CA ILE A 20 3.62 5.16 -6.26
C ILE A 20 4.51 6.35 -5.90
N GLU A 21 5.29 6.87 -6.85
CA GLU A 21 6.16 8.04 -6.63
C GLU A 21 5.35 9.28 -6.22
N ALA A 22 4.29 9.60 -6.97
CA ALA A 22 3.47 10.77 -6.70
C ALA A 22 2.86 10.73 -5.29
N LEU A 23 2.26 9.59 -4.90
CA LEU A 23 1.64 9.42 -3.59
C LEU A 23 2.66 9.43 -2.45
N ALA A 24 3.78 8.70 -2.62
CA ALA A 24 4.84 8.66 -1.61
C ALA A 24 5.44 10.04 -1.37
N ARG A 25 5.74 10.78 -2.44
CA ARG A 25 6.22 12.15 -2.37
C ARG A 25 5.22 13.04 -1.63
N GLY A 26 3.93 12.99 -1.97
CA GLY A 26 2.91 13.78 -1.29
C GLY A 26 2.84 13.51 0.23
N VAL A 27 3.01 12.25 0.66
CA VAL A 27 3.05 11.90 2.09
C VAL A 27 4.30 12.42 2.79
N LEU A 28 5.43 12.47 2.08
CA LEU A 28 6.70 13.00 2.60
C LEU A 28 6.72 14.53 2.65
N GLU A 29 6.04 15.19 1.71
CA GLU A 29 5.85 16.65 1.67
C GLU A 29 4.78 17.15 2.65
N GLY A 30 4.03 16.24 3.29
CA GLY A 30 3.02 16.59 4.28
C GLY A 30 1.65 16.95 3.70
N LEU A 31 1.32 16.48 2.49
CA LEU A 31 -0.02 16.63 1.93
C LEU A 31 -1.02 15.81 2.76
N ASP A 32 -2.04 16.49 3.30
CA ASP A 32 -3.05 15.86 4.16
C ASP A 32 -3.97 14.89 3.40
N LYS A 33 -4.24 15.15 2.12
CA LYS A 33 -5.23 14.40 1.33
C LYS A 33 -4.71 14.15 -0.08
N GLN A 34 -4.81 12.90 -0.51
CA GLN A 34 -4.45 12.46 -1.85
C GLN A 34 -5.44 11.39 -2.32
N VAL A 35 -5.63 11.26 -3.62
CA VAL A 35 -6.56 10.30 -4.22
C VAL A 35 -5.82 9.45 -5.26
N LEU A 36 -5.86 8.12 -5.08
CA LEU A 36 -5.43 7.17 -6.11
C LEU A 36 -6.61 6.83 -7.02
N LEU A 37 -6.67 7.43 -8.21
CA LEU A 37 -7.67 7.08 -9.21
C LEU A 37 -7.21 5.83 -9.98
N GLY A 38 -7.67 4.66 -9.55
CA GLY A 38 -7.30 3.38 -10.17
C GLY A 38 -8.51 2.55 -10.59
N VAL A 39 -8.47 2.02 -11.82
CA VAL A 39 -9.50 1.10 -12.35
C VAL A 39 -9.51 -0.23 -11.58
N THR A 40 -10.59 -1.00 -11.70
CA THR A 40 -10.65 -2.35 -11.11
C THR A 40 -9.62 -3.26 -11.77
N GLY A 41 -8.91 -4.07 -10.96
CA GLY A 41 -7.87 -4.97 -11.46
C GLY A 41 -6.48 -4.34 -11.65
N SER A 42 -6.30 -3.04 -11.44
CA SER A 42 -5.00 -2.36 -11.63
C SER A 42 -3.96 -2.61 -10.53
N GLY A 43 -4.24 -3.49 -9.56
CA GLY A 43 -3.32 -3.79 -8.45
C GLY A 43 -3.23 -2.70 -7.37
N LYS A 44 -4.35 -2.02 -7.06
CA LYS A 44 -4.37 -0.93 -6.06
C LYS A 44 -3.76 -1.31 -4.69
N THR A 45 -3.99 -2.52 -4.19
CA THR A 45 -3.39 -2.97 -2.91
C THR A 45 -1.86 -2.98 -3.00
N PHE A 46 -1.31 -3.48 -4.11
CA PHE A 46 0.14 -3.51 -4.33
C PHE A 46 0.73 -2.10 -4.48
N THR A 47 0.04 -1.20 -5.19
CA THR A 47 0.40 0.22 -5.27
C THR A 47 0.48 0.83 -3.88
N MET A 48 -0.54 0.63 -3.04
CA MET A 48 -0.54 1.15 -1.67
C MET A 48 0.51 0.49 -0.77
N ALA A 49 0.78 -0.80 -0.92
CA ALA A 49 1.87 -1.49 -0.21
C ALA A 49 3.23 -0.87 -0.57
N SER A 50 3.48 -0.61 -1.86
CA SER A 50 4.71 0.06 -2.31
C SER A 50 4.83 1.47 -1.74
N VAL A 51 3.72 2.21 -1.61
CA VAL A 51 3.72 3.53 -0.94
C VAL A 51 4.07 3.38 0.54
N ILE A 52 3.47 2.43 1.27
CA ILE A 52 3.76 2.15 2.68
C ILE A 52 5.25 1.84 2.89
N GLU A 53 5.83 1.00 2.02
CA GLU A 53 7.26 0.71 2.04
C GLU A 53 8.10 1.97 1.80
N LYS A 54 7.76 2.84 0.85
CA LYS A 54 8.55 4.05 0.60
C LYS A 54 8.51 5.05 1.76
N VAL A 55 7.34 5.24 2.37
CA VAL A 55 7.16 6.28 3.39
C VAL A 55 7.55 5.81 4.79
N GLN A 56 7.60 4.50 5.05
CA GLN A 56 7.99 3.91 6.34
C GLN A 56 7.18 4.44 7.54
N LYS A 57 5.87 4.67 7.34
CA LYS A 57 4.96 5.17 8.38
C LYS A 57 3.98 4.07 8.83
N PRO A 58 3.69 3.93 10.14
CA PRO A 58 2.56 3.12 10.60
C PRO A 58 1.28 3.56 9.89
N THR A 59 0.54 2.61 9.32
CA THR A 59 -0.57 2.88 8.41
C THR A 59 -1.85 2.19 8.90
N LEU A 60 -2.97 2.92 8.87
CA LEU A 60 -4.31 2.39 9.12
C LEU A 60 -5.06 2.28 7.79
N VAL A 61 -5.54 1.08 7.45
CA VAL A 61 -6.37 0.83 6.27
C VAL A 61 -7.81 0.65 6.71
N ILE A 62 -8.71 1.50 6.23
CA ILE A 62 -10.14 1.47 6.57
C ILE A 62 -10.91 0.91 5.36
N ALA A 63 -11.68 -0.15 5.59
CA ALA A 63 -12.55 -0.75 4.59
C ALA A 63 -14.02 -0.64 5.02
N HIS A 64 -14.92 -0.51 4.04
CA HIS A 64 -16.35 -0.29 4.30
C HIS A 64 -17.12 -1.54 4.78
N ASN A 65 -16.49 -2.72 4.75
CA ASN A 65 -17.09 -3.97 5.20
C ASN A 65 -16.03 -4.96 5.70
N LYS A 66 -16.48 -5.95 6.48
CA LYS A 66 -15.61 -6.95 7.13
C LYS A 66 -14.90 -7.88 6.15
N THR A 67 -15.58 -8.28 5.08
CA THR A 67 -15.01 -9.19 4.07
C THR A 67 -13.82 -8.54 3.36
N LEU A 68 -13.97 -7.29 2.92
CA LEU A 68 -12.90 -6.53 2.28
C LEU A 68 -11.75 -6.25 3.27
N ALA A 69 -12.07 -5.94 4.52
CA ALA A 69 -11.05 -5.73 5.54
C ALA A 69 -10.20 -6.99 5.77
N ALA A 70 -10.83 -8.16 5.87
CA ALA A 70 -10.13 -9.44 6.00
C ALA A 70 -9.29 -9.76 4.75
N GLN A 71 -9.82 -9.50 3.54
CA GLN A 71 -9.08 -9.68 2.29
C GLN A 71 -7.83 -8.79 2.24
N LEU A 72 -7.97 -7.49 2.50
CA LEU A 72 -6.85 -6.55 2.51
C LEU A 72 -5.80 -6.91 3.56
N CYS A 73 -6.23 -7.35 4.74
CA CYS A 73 -5.30 -7.84 5.77
C CYS A 73 -4.51 -9.05 5.29
N SER A 74 -5.17 -10.03 4.66
CA SER A 74 -4.51 -11.20 4.10
C SER A 74 -3.50 -10.85 3.00
N GLU A 75 -3.88 -9.95 2.09
CA GLU A 75 -2.99 -9.46 1.02
C GLU A 75 -1.78 -8.72 1.60
N LEU A 76 -2.00 -7.80 2.55
CA LEU A 76 -0.91 -7.04 3.18
C LEU A 76 0.00 -7.93 4.06
N LYS A 77 -0.54 -8.96 4.71
CA LYS A 77 0.27 -9.98 5.42
C LYS A 77 1.19 -10.72 4.45
N ALA A 78 0.71 -11.06 3.27
CA ALA A 78 1.52 -11.71 2.24
C ALA A 78 2.61 -10.76 1.70
N PHE A 79 2.30 -9.47 1.53
CA PHE A 79 3.26 -8.46 1.09
C PHE A 79 4.31 -8.09 2.14
N PHE A 80 3.96 -8.12 3.43
CA PHE A 80 4.84 -7.74 4.54
C PHE A 80 4.98 -8.86 5.57
N PRO A 81 5.55 -10.02 5.20
CA PRO A 81 5.61 -11.17 6.10
C PRO A 81 6.51 -10.94 7.33
N ASP A 82 7.41 -9.96 7.25
CA ASP A 82 8.33 -9.59 8.33
C ASP A 82 7.81 -8.41 9.16
N SER A 83 6.59 -7.92 8.91
CA SER A 83 5.95 -6.81 9.63
C SER A 83 4.68 -7.24 10.36
N ARG A 84 4.28 -6.46 11.37
CA ARG A 84 3.01 -6.69 12.08
C ARG A 84 1.85 -6.15 11.26
N VAL A 85 1.01 -7.05 10.74
CA VAL A 85 -0.23 -6.72 10.01
C VAL A 85 -1.38 -7.47 10.68
N GLU A 86 -2.42 -6.75 11.09
CA GLU A 86 -3.55 -7.29 11.87
C GLU A 86 -4.88 -6.73 11.37
N TYR A 87 -5.97 -7.45 11.65
CA TYR A 87 -7.37 -7.09 11.38
C TYR A 87 -8.20 -7.32 12.63
#